data_AF-E3MH96-F1
#
_entry.id   AF-E3MH96-F1
#
_cell.length_a   1.000
_cell.length_b   1.000
_cell.length_c   1.000
_cell.angle_alpha   90.00
_cell.angle_beta   90.00
_cell.angle_gamma   90.00
#
_symmetry.space_group_name_H-M   'P 1'
#
loop_
_entity.id
_entity.type
_entity.pdbx_description
1 polymer ?
#
loop_
_entity_poly.entity_id
_entity_poly.type
_entity_poly.pdbx_seq_one_letter_code
_entity_poly.pdbx_strand_id
1 'polypeptide(L)'
;MTISQLDYSNPLCLVCGNDGNGVHFGVQTCRACAMFFRRSTTQKIPFYCKKHPKFCDIHVAEHRLMCKYCRLKKCQEVGMSREKKPLPSARPQGIGCDHEFSRNRYGNRVVYDVIDPDTGVVSRLIDVAPIIKRSRLILENHSLPEAVSTMSPLERMTFALNKIRSDQNLEPEIIKSSSFRDYFYFWEQNMRKCAEWLMYAEEFRMLPKHERLEIFKLVWALWRRVERKTMSAKFFGQRCLDEKILLLSNDKAGRVNDFSMDVSELWNSKHTTITNMFGEEINQYYQDLVKPYLKLNLSEIEVTFILCQLVWNYAGRRLQGQTQAAGEIFLEKISNNLNDYYRSIDRDIIGNYAGRLTRMMSIVNNVLTLQLKQEKLMDMVFLFDMFNFKFSDPAFFSV
;
A
#
# COMPACT_ATOMS: atom_id res chain seq x y z
N MET A 1 10.05 -38.47 6.77
CA MET A 1 9.93 -37.92 8.14
C MET A 1 11.28 -37.34 8.55
N THR A 2 11.35 -36.03 8.76
CA THR A 2 12.15 -35.39 9.82
C THR A 2 11.51 -34.03 10.10
N ILE A 3 11.11 -33.84 11.35
CA ILE A 3 10.47 -32.66 11.89
C ILE A 3 11.60 -31.70 12.33
N SER A 4 12.06 -30.82 11.46
CA SER A 4 12.89 -29.62 11.76
C SER A 4 13.10 -28.86 10.44
N GLN A 5 12.67 -27.62 10.21
CA GLN A 5 12.41 -26.48 11.10
C GLN A 5 11.19 -25.72 10.58
N LEU A 6 10.16 -25.62 11.42
CA LEU A 6 9.06 -24.67 11.26
C LEU A 6 9.65 -23.26 11.42
N ASP A 7 9.52 -22.41 10.41
CA ASP A 7 9.96 -21.03 10.47
C ASP A 7 8.99 -20.24 11.36
N TYR A 8 9.28 -20.23 12.66
CA TYR A 8 8.60 -19.35 13.62
C TYR A 8 8.98 -17.92 13.26
N SER A 9 8.08 -17.18 12.62
CA SER A 9 8.20 -15.74 12.44
C SER A 9 8.41 -15.10 13.82
N ASN A 10 9.66 -14.81 14.18
CA ASN A 10 9.95 -14.25 15.50
C ASN A 10 9.27 -12.86 15.58
N PRO A 11 8.51 -12.57 16.65
CA PRO A 11 7.83 -11.30 16.76
C PRO A 11 8.86 -10.15 16.76
N LEU A 12 8.54 -9.04 16.10
CA LEU A 12 9.49 -7.94 15.84
C LEU A 12 10.05 -7.36 17.13
N CYS A 13 11.27 -6.84 17.06
CA CYS A 13 11.87 -6.10 18.16
C CYS A 13 11.13 -4.79 18.39
N LEU A 14 10.54 -4.61 19.57
CA LEU A 14 9.80 -3.39 19.91
C LEU A 14 10.68 -2.14 20.04
N VAL A 15 12.01 -2.31 20.02
CA VAL A 15 12.98 -1.21 20.08
C VAL A 15 13.37 -0.69 18.69
N CYS A 16 13.75 -1.58 17.75
CA CYS A 16 14.27 -1.17 16.44
C CYS A 16 13.45 -1.65 15.24
N GLY A 17 12.44 -2.52 15.44
CA GLY A 17 11.60 -3.04 14.35
C GLY A 17 12.23 -4.17 13.51
N ASN A 18 13.51 -4.53 13.73
CA ASN A 18 14.13 -5.72 13.14
C ASN A 18 13.54 -7.01 13.75
N ASP A 19 13.85 -8.17 13.15
CA ASP A 19 13.40 -9.46 13.66
C ASP A 19 13.83 -9.68 15.12
N GLY A 20 12.84 -9.93 15.97
CA GLY A 20 13.11 -10.29 17.36
C GLY A 20 13.73 -11.67 17.45
N ASN A 21 14.26 -11.99 18.63
CA ASN A 21 14.76 -13.34 18.91
C ASN A 21 14.13 -13.91 20.19
N GLY A 22 13.11 -13.22 20.74
CA GLY A 22 12.42 -13.59 21.96
C GLY A 22 12.30 -12.42 22.94
N VAL A 23 11.78 -12.75 24.13
CA VAL A 23 11.60 -11.80 25.22
C VAL A 23 12.91 -11.68 26.00
N HIS A 24 13.48 -10.47 26.03
CA HIS A 24 14.65 -10.14 26.82
C HIS A 24 14.33 -8.93 27.71
N PHE A 25 14.69 -9.01 28.99
CA PHE A 25 14.40 -7.92 29.95
C PHE A 25 12.92 -7.55 30.05
N GLY A 26 12.02 -8.53 29.86
CA GLY A 26 10.56 -8.34 29.93
C GLY A 26 9.89 -7.91 28.63
N VAL A 27 10.65 -7.69 27.54
CA VAL A 27 10.12 -7.15 26.27
C VAL A 27 10.60 -7.97 25.07
N GLN A 28 9.75 -8.13 24.06
CA GLN A 28 10.14 -8.74 22.79
C GLN A 28 11.20 -7.88 22.07
N THR A 29 12.41 -8.41 21.92
CA THR A 29 13.54 -7.68 21.31
C THR A 29 14.42 -8.56 20.43
N CYS A 30 15.21 -7.93 19.56
CA CYS A 30 16.30 -8.61 18.85
C CYS A 30 17.51 -8.77 19.78
N ARG A 31 18.40 -9.72 19.47
CA ARG A 31 19.63 -9.95 20.26
C ARG A 31 20.49 -8.70 20.39
N ALA A 32 20.55 -7.87 19.35
CA ALA A 32 21.35 -6.65 19.36
C ALA A 32 20.83 -5.61 20.35
N CYS A 33 19.50 -5.41 20.45
CA CYS A 33 18.89 -4.49 21.41
C CYS A 33 18.96 -5.01 22.85
N ALA A 34 18.81 -6.32 23.04
CA ALA A 34 19.02 -6.95 24.35
C ALA A 34 20.46 -6.76 24.85
N MET A 35 21.45 -7.02 23.99
CA MET A 35 22.87 -6.86 24.32
C MET A 35 23.24 -5.40 24.58
N PHE A 36 22.69 -4.47 23.78
CA PHE A 36 22.85 -3.05 23.99
C PHE A 36 22.31 -2.62 25.36
N PHE A 37 21.06 -2.95 25.67
CA PHE A 37 20.42 -2.62 26.96
C PHE A 37 21.21 -3.17 28.15
N ARG A 38 21.68 -4.42 28.07
CA ARG A 38 22.52 -5.04 29.11
C ARG A 38 23.81 -4.25 29.36
N ARG A 39 24.50 -3.81 28.30
CA ARG A 39 25.74 -3.03 28.41
C ARG A 39 25.49 -1.63 28.97
N SER A 40 24.49 -0.94 28.43
CA SER A 40 24.12 0.42 28.83
C SER A 40 23.71 0.52 30.29
N THR A 41 22.98 -0.48 30.81
CA THR A 41 22.56 -0.51 32.21
C THR A 41 23.65 -0.97 33.18
N THR A 42 24.68 -1.69 32.70
CA THR A 42 25.81 -2.15 33.53
C THR A 42 26.92 -1.12 33.62
N GLN A 43 27.22 -0.43 32.51
CA GLN A 43 28.37 0.48 32.43
C GLN A 43 28.07 1.89 32.97
N LYS A 44 26.79 2.26 33.21
CA LYS A 44 26.35 3.60 33.68
C LYS A 44 26.97 4.79 32.93
N ILE A 45 27.42 4.60 31.69
CA ILE A 45 27.98 5.67 30.87
C ILE A 45 26.82 6.50 30.30
N PRO A 46 26.76 7.82 30.53
CA PRO A 46 25.72 8.66 29.96
C PRO A 46 25.90 8.77 28.44
N PHE A 47 24.82 8.60 27.69
CA PHE A 47 24.79 8.89 26.25
C PHE A 47 24.18 10.28 26.02
N TYR A 48 24.68 10.99 25.01
CA TYR A 48 24.13 12.28 24.58
C TYR A 48 23.69 12.21 23.12
N CYS A 49 22.52 12.79 22.82
CA CYS A 49 22.02 12.91 21.45
C CYS A 49 22.64 14.12 20.75
N LYS A 50 23.14 13.93 19.52
CA LYS A 50 23.79 15.00 18.73
C LYS A 50 22.83 15.82 17.86
N LYS A 51 21.63 15.30 17.52
CA LYS A 51 20.72 15.87 16.51
C LYS A 51 19.33 16.23 17.07
N HIS A 52 19.18 16.28 18.40
CA HIS A 52 17.92 16.34 19.13
C HIS A 52 17.05 15.05 19.01
N PRO A 53 16.42 14.55 20.10
CA PRO A 53 15.81 13.20 20.12
C PRO A 53 14.68 12.96 19.12
N LYS A 54 13.93 14.01 18.74
CA LYS A 54 12.82 13.93 17.75
C LYS A 54 13.28 13.68 16.30
N PHE A 55 14.56 13.88 15.99
CA PHE A 55 15.10 13.74 14.62
C PHE A 55 15.98 12.51 14.43
N CYS A 56 16.01 11.59 15.41
CA CYS A 56 16.80 10.37 15.32
C CYS A 56 15.91 9.19 14.93
N ASP A 57 16.16 8.61 13.77
CA ASP A 57 15.54 7.35 13.39
C ASP A 57 16.23 6.17 14.10
N ILE A 58 15.42 5.36 14.81
CA ILE A 58 15.86 4.14 15.52
C ILE A 58 15.45 2.86 14.76
N HIS A 59 14.83 3.00 13.59
CA HIS A 59 14.41 1.91 12.70
C HIS A 59 15.41 1.67 11.56
N VAL A 60 16.62 2.23 11.67
CA VAL A 60 17.72 1.99 10.73
C VAL A 60 18.17 0.53 10.81
N ALA A 61 18.27 -0.13 9.65
CA ALA A 61 18.66 -1.55 9.54
C ALA A 61 19.99 -1.85 10.26
N GLU A 62 20.97 -0.94 10.15
CA GLU A 62 22.25 -1.08 10.81
C GLU A 62 22.26 -0.47 12.23
N HIS A 63 22.33 -1.35 13.24
CA HIS A 63 22.28 -0.97 14.65
C HIS A 63 23.42 -0.04 15.13
N ARG A 64 24.49 0.12 14.35
CA ARG A 64 25.63 1.00 14.63
C ARG A 64 25.34 2.46 14.32
N LEU A 65 24.43 2.71 13.37
CA LEU A 65 24.02 4.06 12.96
C LEU A 65 23.00 4.68 13.91
N MET A 66 22.36 3.85 14.74
CA MET A 66 21.40 4.32 15.74
C MET A 66 22.04 5.19 16.82
N CYS A 67 21.39 6.32 17.14
CA CYS A 67 21.75 7.15 18.28
C CYS A 67 21.64 6.35 19.59
N LYS A 68 22.75 6.18 20.31
CA LYS A 68 22.80 5.42 21.57
C LYS A 68 21.86 5.99 22.64
N TYR A 69 21.72 7.31 22.71
CA TYR A 69 20.79 7.96 23.63
C TYR A 69 19.33 7.59 23.30
N CYS A 70 18.89 7.85 22.07
CA CYS A 70 17.50 7.58 21.67
C CYS A 70 17.16 6.10 21.73
N ARG A 71 18.11 5.22 21.38
CA ARG A 71 17.95 3.77 21.49
C ARG A 71 17.77 3.31 22.93
N LEU A 72 18.56 3.84 23.88
CA LEU A 72 18.41 3.49 25.30
C LEU A 72 17.08 4.01 25.86
N LYS A 73 16.71 5.24 25.51
CA LYS A 73 15.42 5.83 25.89
C LYS A 73 14.26 4.95 25.39
N LYS A 74 14.31 4.51 24.12
CA LYS A 74 13.31 3.60 23.57
C LYS A 74 13.24 2.27 24.32
N CYS A 75 14.38 1.67 24.68
CA CYS A 75 14.39 0.43 25.49
C CYS A 75 13.61 0.60 26.81
N GLN A 76 13.74 1.75 27.47
CA GLN A 76 13.04 2.05 28.72
C GLN A 76 11.55 2.30 28.48
N GLU A 77 11.20 3.05 27.43
CA GLU A 77 9.80 3.34 27.05
C GLU A 77 9.01 2.07 26.74
N VAL A 78 9.65 1.06 26.11
CA VAL A 78 8.98 -0.23 25.84
C VAL A 78 8.96 -1.16 27.05
N GLY A 79 9.51 -0.73 28.19
CA GLY A 79 9.44 -1.45 29.47
C GLY A 79 10.59 -2.42 29.74
N MET A 80 11.75 -2.31 29.06
CA MET A 80 12.89 -3.19 29.39
C MET A 80 13.40 -2.89 30.79
N SER A 81 13.51 -3.93 31.63
CA SER A 81 14.00 -3.82 33.02
C SER A 81 14.94 -4.96 33.41
N ARG A 82 15.90 -4.70 34.30
CA ARG A 82 16.76 -5.73 34.92
C ARG A 82 16.07 -6.44 36.09
N GLU A 83 15.09 -5.80 36.70
CA GLU A 83 14.31 -6.37 37.78
C GLU A 83 13.26 -7.30 37.17
N LYS A 84 13.34 -8.60 37.50
CA LYS A 84 12.27 -9.55 37.18
C LYS A 84 11.01 -9.13 37.95
N LYS A 85 10.20 -8.25 37.39
CA LYS A 85 8.82 -8.09 37.86
C LYS A 85 8.02 -9.29 37.35
N PRO A 86 7.30 -10.03 38.22
CA PRO A 86 6.33 -11.01 37.76
C PRO A 86 5.31 -10.31 36.87
N LEU A 87 4.84 -11.01 35.84
CA LEU A 87 3.68 -10.58 35.06
C LEU A 87 2.52 -10.24 36.04
N PRO A 88 1.78 -9.14 35.85
CA PRO A 88 0.65 -8.83 36.70
C PRO A 88 -0.44 -9.91 36.52
N SER A 89 -0.52 -10.82 37.49
CA SER A 89 -1.64 -11.73 37.69
C SER A 89 -2.65 -11.07 38.64
N ALA A 90 -3.51 -10.19 38.11
CA ALA A 90 -4.71 -9.76 38.82
C ALA A 90 -5.80 -9.42 37.81
N ARG A 91 -6.86 -10.23 37.85
CA ARG A 91 -8.14 -9.98 37.19
C ARG A 91 -8.75 -8.67 37.70
N PRO A 92 -9.35 -7.82 36.87
CA PRO A 92 -10.29 -6.82 37.35
C PRO A 92 -11.50 -7.55 37.94
N GLN A 93 -11.79 -7.35 39.22
CA GLN A 93 -13.09 -7.72 39.77
C GLN A 93 -14.13 -6.72 39.27
N GLY A 94 -14.94 -7.18 38.32
CA GLY A 94 -16.37 -6.90 38.17
C GLY A 94 -16.86 -5.45 38.15
N ILE A 95 -17.01 -4.90 36.95
CA ILE A 95 -18.30 -4.35 36.51
C ILE A 95 -18.58 -5.01 35.15
N GLY A 96 -19.70 -5.71 35.07
CA GLY A 96 -20.01 -6.66 34.01
C GLY A 96 -20.12 -6.03 32.62
N CYS A 97 -19.58 -6.75 31.65
CA CYS A 97 -20.05 -6.78 30.27
C CYS A 97 -19.73 -8.19 29.75
N ASP A 98 -20.78 -8.98 29.58
CA ASP A 98 -20.71 -10.25 28.86
C ASP A 98 -20.23 -9.97 27.42
N HIS A 99 -19.01 -10.39 27.12
CA HIS A 99 -18.64 -10.68 25.75
C HIS A 99 -17.72 -11.90 25.74
N GLU A 100 -18.29 -12.98 25.20
CA GLU A 100 -17.62 -14.24 24.95
C GLU A 100 -16.23 -14.06 24.34
N PHE A 101 -15.29 -14.79 24.93
CA PHE A 101 -13.93 -14.99 24.44
C PHE A 101 -13.92 -15.63 23.05
N SER A 102 -14.04 -14.82 21.99
CA SER A 102 -13.70 -15.25 20.64
C SER A 102 -12.18 -15.14 20.44
N ARG A 103 -11.49 -16.27 20.57
CA ARG A 103 -10.10 -16.50 20.12
C ARG A 103 -9.97 -16.22 18.62
N ASN A 104 -9.73 -14.97 18.23
CA ASN A 104 -9.11 -14.50 16.96
C ASN A 104 -9.50 -13.03 16.76
N ARG A 105 -8.55 -12.08 16.81
CA ARG A 105 -8.63 -10.76 16.11
C ARG A 105 -7.52 -9.72 16.38
N TYR A 106 -6.49 -10.00 17.17
CA TYR A 106 -5.46 -8.98 17.47
C TYR A 106 -4.27 -8.92 16.48
N GLY A 107 -4.07 -9.92 15.61
CA GLY A 107 -2.95 -9.93 14.64
C GLY A 107 -3.19 -9.12 13.35
N ASN A 108 -4.39 -8.59 13.13
CA ASN A 108 -4.82 -7.94 11.88
C ASN A 108 -5.30 -6.49 12.05
N ARG A 109 -5.16 -5.87 13.23
CA ARG A 109 -5.58 -4.48 13.41
C ARG A 109 -4.59 -3.53 12.73
N VAL A 110 -5.09 -2.69 11.84
CA VAL A 110 -4.37 -1.56 11.23
C VAL A 110 -4.75 -0.25 11.94
N VAL A 111 -5.90 -0.20 12.59
CA VAL A 111 -6.39 0.98 13.30
C VAL A 111 -6.33 0.77 14.80
N TYR A 112 -5.72 1.72 15.50
CA TYR A 112 -5.52 1.73 16.95
C TYR A 112 -6.00 3.06 17.53
N ASP A 113 -6.59 3.07 18.73
CA ASP A 113 -6.80 4.31 19.48
C ASP A 113 -5.49 4.66 20.20
N VAL A 114 -5.03 5.91 20.08
CA VAL A 114 -3.79 6.42 20.65
C VAL A 114 -4.03 7.76 21.31
N ILE A 115 -3.69 7.87 22.59
CA ILE A 115 -3.78 9.13 23.32
C ILE A 115 -2.57 10.00 22.91
N ASP A 116 -2.86 11.20 22.43
CA ASP A 116 -1.82 12.19 22.18
C ASP A 116 -1.16 12.60 23.51
N PRO A 117 0.17 12.43 23.65
CA PRO A 117 0.85 12.64 24.91
C PRO A 117 0.97 14.13 25.31
N ASP A 118 0.84 15.05 24.34
CA ASP A 118 0.97 16.49 24.57
C ASP A 118 -0.38 17.15 24.90
N THR A 119 -1.48 16.61 24.33
CA THR A 119 -2.84 17.17 24.47
C THR A 119 -3.82 16.31 25.28
N GLY A 120 -3.50 15.04 25.52
CA GLY A 120 -4.38 14.08 26.21
C GLY A 120 -5.60 13.64 25.39
N VAL A 121 -5.72 14.10 24.13
CA VAL A 121 -6.84 13.77 23.25
C VAL A 121 -6.66 12.37 22.67
N VAL A 122 -7.72 11.56 22.66
CA VAL A 122 -7.72 10.26 21.96
C VAL A 122 -7.72 10.53 20.45
N SER A 123 -6.58 10.31 19.81
CA SER A 123 -6.45 10.23 18.35
C SER A 123 -6.51 8.76 17.92
N ARG A 124 -6.64 8.48 16.62
CA ARG A 124 -6.48 7.12 16.11
C ARG A 124 -5.21 7.00 15.26
N LEU A 125 -4.47 5.90 15.39
CA LEU A 125 -3.30 5.58 14.59
C LEU A 125 -3.67 4.55 13.53
N ILE A 126 -3.38 4.86 12.27
CA ILE A 126 -3.32 3.90 11.17
C ILE A 126 -1.87 3.40 11.07
N ASP A 127 -1.63 2.20 11.56
CA ASP A 127 -0.33 1.53 11.48
C ASP A 127 -0.23 0.71 10.19
N VAL A 128 0.53 1.21 9.22
CA VAL A 128 0.79 0.51 7.95
C VAL A 128 1.93 -0.49 8.03
N ALA A 129 2.68 -0.56 9.14
CA ALA A 129 3.78 -1.51 9.26
C ALA A 129 3.36 -2.97 9.03
N PRO A 130 2.19 -3.46 9.52
CA PRO A 130 1.70 -4.79 9.20
C PRO A 130 1.45 -4.99 7.71
N ILE A 131 0.96 -3.96 7.01
CA ILE A 131 0.67 -4.02 5.58
C ILE A 131 1.97 -4.05 4.78
N ILE A 132 2.90 -3.14 5.09
CA ILE A 132 4.24 -3.09 4.50
C ILE A 132 4.95 -4.43 4.71
N LYS A 133 4.83 -5.05 5.89
CA LYS A 133 5.40 -6.37 6.17
C LYS A 133 4.81 -7.45 5.27
N ARG A 134 3.49 -7.50 5.11
CA ARG A 134 2.80 -8.46 4.23
C ARG A 134 3.17 -8.27 2.77
N SER A 135 3.18 -7.03 2.27
CA SER A 135 3.59 -6.73 0.91
C SER A 135 5.07 -7.07 0.68
N ARG A 136 5.97 -6.76 1.62
CA ARG A 136 7.38 -7.15 1.55
C ARG A 136 7.56 -8.66 1.40
N LEU A 137 6.79 -9.46 2.14
CA LEU A 137 6.85 -10.92 2.02
C LEU A 137 6.54 -11.39 0.60
N ILE A 138 5.54 -10.77 -0.06
CA ILE A 138 5.22 -11.04 -1.46
C ILE A 138 6.39 -10.62 -2.35
N LEU A 139 6.88 -9.39 -2.18
CA LEU A 139 7.99 -8.86 -2.98
C LEU A 139 9.28 -9.70 -2.84
N GLU A 140 9.50 -10.39 -1.73
CA GLU A 140 10.70 -11.19 -1.51
C GLU A 140 10.56 -12.66 -1.89
N ASN A 141 9.38 -13.25 -1.72
CA ASN A 141 9.19 -14.70 -1.80
C ASN A 141 8.27 -15.15 -2.95
N HIS A 142 7.77 -14.24 -3.78
CA HIS A 142 6.87 -14.60 -4.87
C HIS A 142 7.56 -15.49 -5.93
N SER A 143 6.98 -16.68 -6.16
CA SER A 143 7.33 -17.57 -7.25
C SER A 143 6.31 -17.44 -8.39
N LEU A 144 6.82 -17.41 -9.62
CA LEU A 144 5.96 -17.38 -10.80
C LEU A 144 5.45 -18.80 -11.13
N PRO A 145 4.19 -18.93 -11.60
CA PRO A 145 3.70 -20.17 -12.15
C PRO A 145 4.49 -20.60 -13.39
N GLU A 146 4.66 -21.91 -13.61
CA GLU A 146 5.37 -22.44 -14.79
C GLU A 146 4.72 -22.01 -16.11
N ALA A 147 3.38 -21.85 -16.10
CA ALA A 147 2.59 -21.42 -17.25
C ALA A 147 3.02 -20.06 -17.84
N VAL A 148 3.68 -19.19 -17.07
CA VAL A 148 4.12 -17.87 -17.57
C VAL A 148 5.55 -17.86 -18.09
N SER A 149 6.24 -19.01 -18.09
CA SER A 149 7.65 -19.11 -18.52
C SER A 149 7.86 -18.84 -20.02
N THR A 150 6.87 -19.16 -20.86
CA THR A 150 6.93 -18.99 -22.32
C THR A 150 6.26 -17.71 -22.80
N MET A 151 5.64 -16.93 -21.89
CA MET A 151 4.90 -15.72 -22.24
C MET A 151 5.85 -14.54 -22.48
N SER A 152 5.52 -13.69 -23.45
CA SER A 152 6.17 -12.39 -23.57
C SER A 152 5.93 -11.54 -22.30
N PRO A 153 6.78 -10.54 -22.02
CA PRO A 153 6.58 -9.63 -20.89
C PRO A 153 5.16 -9.06 -20.80
N LEU A 154 4.59 -8.56 -21.90
CA LEU A 154 3.24 -7.98 -21.87
C LEU A 154 2.14 -9.04 -21.62
N GLU A 155 2.25 -10.22 -22.22
CA GLU A 155 1.31 -11.33 -21.97
C GLU A 155 1.36 -11.79 -20.51
N ARG A 156 2.56 -11.90 -19.94
CA ARG A 156 2.78 -12.29 -18.55
C ARG A 156 2.18 -11.29 -17.57
N MET A 157 2.31 -9.99 -17.84
CA MET A 157 1.65 -8.95 -17.04
C MET A 157 0.12 -8.98 -17.21
N THR A 158 -0.36 -9.33 -18.41
CA THR A 158 -1.80 -9.43 -18.71
C THR A 158 -2.40 -10.64 -18.00
N PHE A 159 -1.70 -11.77 -17.99
CA PHE A 159 -2.04 -12.95 -17.20
C PHE A 159 -2.17 -12.61 -15.72
N ALA A 160 -1.21 -11.85 -15.18
CA ALA A 160 -1.25 -11.40 -13.79
C ALA A 160 -2.46 -10.51 -13.51
N LEU A 161 -2.79 -9.57 -14.41
CA LEU A 161 -3.96 -8.69 -14.28
C LEU A 161 -5.28 -9.50 -14.31
N ASN A 162 -5.38 -10.48 -15.19
CA ASN A 162 -6.56 -11.35 -15.25
C ASN A 162 -6.68 -12.20 -13.98
N LYS A 163 -5.57 -12.73 -13.46
CA LYS A 163 -5.54 -13.50 -12.22
C LYS A 163 -6.09 -12.69 -11.05
N ILE A 164 -5.60 -11.46 -10.84
CA ILE A 164 -6.06 -10.62 -9.72
C ILE A 164 -7.48 -10.06 -9.90
N ARG A 165 -8.03 -10.10 -11.12
CA ARG A 165 -9.43 -9.75 -11.44
C ARG A 165 -10.39 -10.92 -11.35
N SER A 166 -9.89 -12.15 -11.26
CA SER A 166 -10.71 -13.37 -11.27
C SER A 166 -11.67 -13.51 -10.09
N ASP A 167 -11.41 -12.79 -8.99
CA ASP A 167 -12.25 -12.76 -7.78
C ASP A 167 -13.28 -11.62 -7.79
N GLN A 168 -13.46 -10.93 -8.92
CA GLN A 168 -14.52 -9.93 -9.08
C GLN A 168 -15.88 -10.63 -9.06
N ASN A 169 -16.75 -10.21 -8.14
CA ASN A 169 -18.12 -10.70 -8.08
C ASN A 169 -18.89 -10.27 -9.33
N LEU A 170 -19.66 -11.20 -9.87
CA LEU A 170 -20.54 -11.01 -11.03
C LEU A 170 -21.78 -10.16 -10.71
N GLU A 171 -22.15 -10.06 -9.43
CA GLU A 171 -23.31 -9.29 -8.96
C GLU A 171 -22.91 -8.45 -7.74
N PRO A 172 -22.13 -7.36 -7.94
CA PRO A 172 -21.72 -6.50 -6.85
C PRO A 172 -22.91 -5.73 -6.27
N GLU A 173 -23.00 -5.68 -4.95
CA GLU A 173 -24.03 -4.95 -4.22
C GLU A 173 -23.86 -3.43 -4.47
N ILE A 174 -24.92 -2.75 -4.90
CA ILE A 174 -24.91 -1.29 -5.05
C ILE A 174 -25.22 -0.65 -3.70
N ILE A 175 -24.20 -0.10 -3.07
CA ILE A 175 -24.30 0.55 -1.76
C ILE A 175 -24.35 2.08 -1.89
N LYS A 176 -25.04 2.72 -0.94
CA LYS A 176 -25.09 4.18 -0.80
C LYS A 176 -24.09 4.72 0.21
N SER A 177 -23.60 3.87 1.12
CA SER A 177 -22.66 4.29 2.13
C SER A 177 -21.70 3.17 2.53
N SER A 178 -20.47 3.54 2.90
CA SER A 178 -19.48 2.61 3.46
C SER A 178 -18.74 3.28 4.61
N SER A 179 -18.35 2.47 5.61
CA SER A 179 -17.38 2.91 6.60
C SER A 179 -15.99 3.07 5.97
N PHE A 180 -15.17 3.96 6.51
CA PHE A 180 -13.75 4.04 6.13
C PHE A 180 -13.02 2.72 6.35
N ARG A 181 -13.37 1.97 7.41
CA ARG A 181 -12.74 0.69 7.74
C ARG A 181 -12.92 -0.34 6.63
N ASP A 182 -14.13 -0.49 6.10
CA ASP A 182 -14.42 -1.44 5.02
C ASP A 182 -13.70 -1.02 3.74
N TYR A 183 -13.70 0.28 3.45
CA TYR A 183 -13.00 0.83 2.30
C TYR A 183 -11.48 0.62 2.40
N PHE A 184 -10.90 0.86 3.58
CA PHE A 184 -9.48 0.65 3.85
C PHE A 184 -9.08 -0.82 3.81
N TYR A 185 -9.93 -1.72 4.31
CA TYR A 185 -9.70 -3.16 4.19
C TYR A 185 -9.55 -3.60 2.73
N PHE A 186 -10.37 -3.04 1.84
CA PHE A 186 -10.22 -3.30 0.41
C PHE A 186 -8.91 -2.74 -0.15
N TRP A 187 -8.44 -1.58 0.32
CA TRP A 187 -7.14 -1.04 -0.10
C TRP A 187 -6.00 -1.99 0.24
N GLU A 188 -6.04 -2.59 1.43
CA GLU A 188 -5.05 -3.58 1.83
C GLU A 188 -5.01 -4.78 0.87
N GLN A 189 -6.16 -5.26 0.40
CA GLN A 189 -6.20 -6.34 -0.59
C GLN A 189 -5.58 -5.90 -1.93
N ASN A 190 -5.88 -4.68 -2.38
CA ASN A 190 -5.29 -4.14 -3.61
C ASN A 190 -3.78 -3.91 -3.50
N MET A 191 -3.28 -3.54 -2.32
CA MET A 191 -1.85 -3.45 -2.06
C MET A 191 -1.17 -4.82 -2.24
N ARG A 192 -1.77 -5.90 -1.73
CA ARG A 192 -1.25 -7.26 -1.94
C ARG A 192 -1.31 -7.67 -3.41
N LYS A 193 -2.43 -7.40 -4.10
CA LYS A 193 -2.60 -7.65 -5.54
C LYS A 193 -1.59 -6.87 -6.38
N CYS A 194 -1.32 -5.62 -6.04
CA CYS A 194 -0.32 -4.79 -6.71
C CYS A 194 1.09 -5.34 -6.49
N ALA A 195 1.45 -5.70 -5.25
CA ALA A 195 2.74 -6.33 -4.96
C ALA A 195 2.92 -7.65 -5.72
N GLU A 196 1.86 -8.46 -5.82
CA GLU A 196 1.87 -9.69 -6.62
C GLU A 196 2.03 -9.37 -8.12
N TRP A 197 1.24 -8.45 -8.66
CA TRP A 197 1.27 -8.06 -10.07
C TRP A 197 2.64 -7.52 -10.50
N LEU A 198 3.29 -6.70 -9.67
CA LEU A 198 4.64 -6.18 -9.92
C LEU A 198 5.68 -7.30 -10.05
N MET A 199 5.52 -8.41 -9.32
CA MET A 199 6.46 -9.53 -9.38
C MET A 199 6.39 -10.32 -10.70
N TYR A 200 5.41 -10.08 -11.57
CA TYR A 200 5.39 -10.64 -12.92
C TYR A 200 6.32 -9.92 -13.90
N ALA A 201 6.77 -8.70 -13.57
CA ALA A 201 7.80 -8.00 -14.31
C ALA A 201 9.19 -8.51 -13.90
N GLU A 202 9.97 -8.95 -14.87
CA GLU A 202 11.29 -9.53 -14.62
C GLU A 202 12.29 -8.46 -14.17
N GLU A 203 12.26 -7.30 -14.83
CA GLU A 203 13.05 -6.12 -14.53
C GLU A 203 12.79 -5.63 -13.11
N PHE A 204 11.53 -5.66 -12.67
CA PHE A 204 11.17 -5.36 -11.29
C PHE A 204 11.80 -6.37 -10.32
N ARG A 205 11.69 -7.68 -10.60
CA ARG A 205 12.26 -8.74 -9.75
C ARG A 205 13.78 -8.67 -9.61
N MET A 206 14.48 -8.20 -10.65
CA MET A 206 15.93 -8.06 -10.65
C MET A 206 16.43 -6.86 -9.80
N LEU A 207 15.54 -5.93 -9.44
CA LEU A 207 15.92 -4.79 -8.59
C LEU A 207 16.22 -5.21 -7.14
N PRO A 208 17.10 -4.47 -6.44
CA PRO A 208 17.36 -4.71 -5.02
C PRO A 208 16.08 -4.69 -4.18
N LYS A 209 16.05 -5.50 -3.11
CA LYS A 209 14.88 -5.64 -2.22
C LYS A 209 14.32 -4.29 -1.73
N HIS A 210 15.20 -3.35 -1.39
CA HIS A 210 14.78 -2.04 -0.91
C HIS A 210 14.13 -1.20 -2.03
N GLU A 211 14.66 -1.23 -3.25
CA GLU A 211 14.05 -0.51 -4.38
C GLU A 211 12.69 -1.07 -4.77
N ARG A 212 12.54 -2.40 -4.78
CA ARG A 212 11.22 -3.03 -5.01
C ARG A 212 10.17 -2.55 -4.02
N LEU A 213 10.55 -2.39 -2.75
CA LEU A 213 9.66 -1.85 -1.73
C LEU A 213 9.33 -0.38 -1.99
N GLU A 214 10.32 0.46 -2.31
CA GLU A 214 10.10 1.89 -2.60
C GLU A 214 9.21 2.10 -3.83
N ILE A 215 9.44 1.35 -4.91
CA ILE A 215 8.56 1.36 -6.09
C ILE A 215 7.13 0.98 -5.66
N PHE A 216 6.97 -0.11 -4.91
CA PHE A 216 5.64 -0.53 -4.42
C PHE A 216 4.95 0.58 -3.63
N LYS A 217 5.64 1.24 -2.69
CA LYS A 217 5.10 2.37 -1.91
C LYS A 217 4.64 3.52 -2.81
N LEU A 218 5.37 3.78 -3.89
CA LEU A 218 5.04 4.84 -4.86
C LEU A 218 3.89 4.47 -5.80
N VAL A 219 3.70 3.22 -6.17
CA VAL A 219 2.81 2.90 -7.31
C VAL A 219 1.49 2.27 -6.92
N TRP A 220 1.36 1.71 -5.71
CA TRP A 220 0.17 0.91 -5.35
C TRP A 220 -1.13 1.73 -5.42
N ALA A 221 -1.11 3.00 -5.00
CA ALA A 221 -2.30 3.86 -4.97
C ALA A 221 -2.74 4.28 -6.37
N LEU A 222 -1.78 4.68 -7.22
CA LEU A 222 -1.99 4.98 -8.63
C LEU A 222 -2.53 3.75 -9.37
N TRP A 223 -1.84 2.62 -9.23
CA TRP A 223 -2.21 1.35 -9.85
C TRP A 223 -3.63 0.93 -9.45
N ARG A 224 -3.96 0.95 -8.15
CA ARG A 224 -5.29 0.62 -7.64
C ARG A 224 -6.37 1.50 -8.25
N ARG A 225 -6.13 2.82 -8.34
CA ARG A 225 -7.11 3.74 -8.93
C ARG A 225 -7.39 3.33 -10.38
N VAL A 226 -6.36 3.18 -11.21
CA VAL A 226 -6.53 2.92 -12.64
C VAL A 226 -7.09 1.52 -12.90
N GLU A 227 -6.60 0.51 -12.19
CA GLU A 227 -7.15 -0.85 -12.23
C GLU A 227 -8.65 -0.82 -11.92
N ARG A 228 -9.03 -0.19 -10.81
CA ARG A 228 -10.42 -0.26 -10.34
C ARG A 228 -11.37 0.45 -11.29
N LYS A 229 -10.97 1.59 -11.87
CA LYS A 229 -11.77 2.32 -12.87
C LYS A 229 -11.86 1.56 -14.20
N THR A 230 -10.77 0.97 -14.68
CA THR A 230 -10.82 0.16 -15.92
C THR A 230 -11.64 -1.10 -15.75
N MET A 231 -11.58 -1.76 -14.59
CA MET A 231 -12.44 -2.91 -14.31
C MET A 231 -13.91 -2.49 -14.09
N SER A 232 -14.18 -1.29 -13.56
CA SER A 232 -15.54 -0.72 -13.54
C SER A 232 -16.08 -0.48 -14.95
N ALA A 233 -15.26 0.10 -15.82
CA ALA A 233 -15.63 0.36 -17.21
C ALA A 233 -15.87 -0.94 -17.99
N LYS A 234 -15.07 -1.98 -17.75
CA LYS A 234 -15.31 -3.34 -18.28
C LYS A 234 -16.65 -3.91 -17.82
N PHE A 235 -16.95 -3.77 -16.53
CA PHE A 235 -18.10 -4.42 -15.92
C PHE A 235 -19.43 -3.69 -16.23
N PHE A 236 -19.46 -2.37 -16.11
CA PHE A 236 -20.67 -1.57 -16.27
C PHE A 236 -20.82 -0.97 -17.68
N GLY A 237 -19.77 -0.97 -18.49
CA GLY A 237 -19.78 -0.36 -19.81
C GLY A 237 -20.19 1.12 -19.75
N GLN A 238 -21.12 1.50 -20.63
CA GLN A 238 -21.63 2.86 -20.75
C GLN A 238 -22.30 3.38 -19.46
N ARG A 239 -22.83 2.48 -18.62
CA ARG A 239 -23.46 2.86 -17.34
C ARG A 239 -22.48 3.59 -16.41
N CYS A 240 -21.16 3.35 -16.52
CA CYS A 240 -20.17 4.13 -15.78
C CYS A 240 -20.29 5.64 -16.05
N LEU A 241 -20.58 6.04 -17.30
CA LEU A 241 -20.68 7.45 -17.66
C LEU A 241 -22.06 8.01 -17.35
N ASP A 242 -23.11 7.24 -17.67
CA ASP A 242 -24.50 7.67 -17.58
C ASP A 242 -25.00 7.72 -16.13
N GLU A 243 -24.73 6.66 -15.35
CA GLU A 243 -25.14 6.55 -13.94
C GLU A 243 -24.05 7.00 -12.96
N LYS A 244 -22.85 7.33 -13.46
CA LYS A 244 -21.67 7.61 -12.61
C LYS A 244 -21.42 6.49 -11.59
N ILE A 245 -21.56 5.23 -12.01
CA ILE A 245 -21.36 4.04 -11.18
C ILE A 245 -19.94 3.47 -11.29
N LEU A 246 -19.35 3.09 -10.15
CA LEU A 246 -18.02 2.46 -10.07
C LEU A 246 -18.01 1.30 -9.08
N LEU A 247 -17.09 0.36 -9.28
CA LEU A 247 -16.76 -0.69 -8.31
C LEU A 247 -15.93 -0.09 -7.19
N LEU A 248 -16.39 -0.30 -5.95
CA LEU A 248 -15.71 0.13 -4.72
C LEU A 248 -14.84 -0.99 -4.16
N SER A 249 -15.29 -2.22 -4.32
CA SER A 249 -14.59 -3.46 -3.99
C SER A 249 -14.89 -4.54 -5.05
N ASN A 250 -14.47 -5.78 -4.80
CA ASN A 250 -14.83 -6.90 -5.66
C ASN A 250 -16.31 -7.27 -5.58
N ASP A 251 -16.99 -6.91 -4.51
CA ASP A 251 -18.37 -7.31 -4.20
C ASP A 251 -19.31 -6.11 -4.03
N LYS A 252 -18.82 -4.87 -4.15
CA LYS A 252 -19.62 -3.66 -3.96
C LYS A 252 -19.36 -2.61 -5.03
N ALA A 253 -20.42 -1.89 -5.37
CA ALA A 253 -20.42 -0.76 -6.28
C ALA A 253 -21.11 0.45 -5.64
N GLY A 254 -20.84 1.64 -6.14
CA GLY A 254 -21.49 2.87 -5.68
C GLY A 254 -21.70 3.85 -6.83
N ARG A 255 -22.77 4.63 -6.75
CA ARG A 255 -22.99 5.78 -7.65
C ARG A 255 -22.35 7.01 -7.03
N VAL A 256 -21.44 7.65 -7.75
CA VAL A 256 -20.62 8.76 -7.24
C VAL A 256 -21.47 9.90 -6.68
N ASN A 257 -22.62 10.19 -7.30
CA ASN A 257 -23.50 11.27 -6.86
C ASN A 257 -24.30 10.93 -5.57
N ASP A 258 -24.53 9.65 -5.31
CA ASP A 258 -25.38 9.18 -4.19
C ASP A 258 -24.56 8.52 -3.06
N PHE A 259 -23.27 8.31 -3.29
CA PHE A 259 -22.40 7.58 -2.37
C PHE A 259 -21.81 8.52 -1.32
N SER A 260 -21.98 8.15 -0.05
CA SER A 260 -21.34 8.80 1.09
C SER A 260 -20.33 7.88 1.77
N MET A 261 -19.15 8.41 2.07
CA MET A 261 -18.21 7.72 2.95
C MET A 261 -18.38 8.28 4.35
N ASP A 262 -18.64 7.40 5.32
CA ASP A 262 -18.60 7.81 6.70
C ASP A 262 -17.14 8.05 7.10
N VAL A 263 -16.77 9.33 7.07
CA VAL A 263 -15.46 9.87 7.46
C VAL A 263 -15.53 10.60 8.79
N SER A 264 -16.64 10.48 9.54
CA SER A 264 -16.81 11.09 10.87
C SER A 264 -15.68 10.69 11.81
N GLU A 265 -15.15 9.49 11.62
CA GLU A 265 -14.01 8.96 12.36
C GLU A 265 -12.66 9.60 11.97
N LEU A 266 -12.55 10.17 10.75
CA LEU A 266 -11.32 10.67 10.14
C LEU A 266 -11.08 12.17 10.29
N TRP A 267 -12.04 12.96 10.75
CA TRP A 267 -11.98 14.41 10.55
C TRP A 267 -12.51 15.28 11.70
N ASN A 268 -11.83 16.39 12.01
CA ASN A 268 -12.08 17.20 13.22
C ASN A 268 -13.05 18.37 13.04
N SER A 269 -13.70 18.55 11.89
CA SER A 269 -14.59 19.71 11.71
C SER A 269 -15.82 19.50 10.85
N LYS A 270 -16.83 20.34 11.11
CA LYS A 270 -18.18 20.46 10.53
C LYS A 270 -18.24 20.76 9.02
N HIS A 271 -17.22 20.43 8.23
CA HIS A 271 -17.08 20.90 6.86
C HIS A 271 -17.58 19.90 5.81
N THR A 272 -18.63 20.28 5.09
CA THR A 272 -19.15 19.73 3.83
C THR A 272 -18.16 19.75 2.65
N THR A 273 -16.91 20.16 2.88
CA THR A 273 -15.90 20.47 1.86
C THR A 273 -15.21 19.23 1.27
N ILE A 274 -15.23 18.07 1.94
CA ILE A 274 -14.48 16.87 1.50
C ILE A 274 -15.06 16.25 0.22
N THR A 275 -16.39 16.20 0.08
CA THR A 275 -17.05 15.74 -1.15
C THR A 275 -16.63 16.58 -2.35
N ASN A 276 -16.36 17.87 -2.14
CA ASN A 276 -15.86 18.78 -3.18
C ASN A 276 -14.35 18.60 -3.44
N MET A 277 -13.54 18.34 -2.40
CA MET A 277 -12.07 18.16 -2.56
C MET A 277 -11.70 16.94 -3.40
N PHE A 278 -12.39 15.81 -3.21
CA PHE A 278 -12.09 14.57 -3.93
C PHE A 278 -13.09 14.24 -5.05
N GLY A 279 -14.24 14.92 -5.12
CA GLY A 279 -15.25 14.73 -6.17
C GLY A 279 -14.77 15.19 -7.55
N GLU A 280 -13.95 16.25 -7.61
CA GLU A 280 -13.38 16.73 -8.87
C GLU A 280 -12.43 15.70 -9.51
N GLU A 281 -11.63 15.00 -8.69
CA GLU A 281 -10.71 13.94 -9.14
C GLU A 281 -11.49 12.80 -9.83
N ILE A 282 -12.59 12.36 -9.22
CA ILE A 282 -13.42 11.27 -9.76
C ILE A 282 -14.00 11.66 -11.13
N ASN A 283 -14.46 12.91 -11.27
CA ASN A 283 -14.97 13.44 -12.53
C ASN A 283 -13.89 13.49 -13.62
N GLN A 284 -12.66 13.87 -13.26
CA GLN A 284 -11.52 13.86 -14.18
C GLN A 284 -11.21 12.43 -14.64
N TYR A 285 -11.22 11.42 -13.77
CA TYR A 285 -11.05 10.02 -14.18
C TYR A 285 -12.15 9.53 -15.17
N TYR A 286 -13.38 10.02 -15.06
CA TYR A 286 -14.40 9.69 -16.07
C TYR A 286 -14.04 10.22 -17.45
N GLN A 287 -13.52 11.46 -17.53
CA GLN A 287 -13.16 12.09 -18.80
C GLN A 287 -11.84 11.55 -19.37
N ASP A 288 -10.84 11.35 -18.52
CA ASP A 288 -9.47 11.06 -18.94
C ASP A 288 -9.16 9.56 -19.02
N LEU A 289 -9.96 8.71 -18.39
CA LEU A 289 -9.74 7.25 -18.38
C LEU A 289 -10.97 6.47 -18.86
N VAL A 290 -12.12 6.62 -18.21
CA VAL A 290 -13.30 5.76 -18.51
C VAL A 290 -13.86 6.03 -19.90
N LYS A 291 -14.04 7.28 -20.29
CA LYS A 291 -14.57 7.65 -21.61
C LYS A 291 -13.64 7.21 -22.75
N PRO A 292 -12.32 7.45 -22.71
CA PRO A 292 -11.38 6.89 -23.68
C PRO A 292 -11.36 5.36 -23.69
N TYR A 293 -11.44 4.72 -22.53
CA TYR A 293 -11.52 3.26 -22.42
C TYR A 293 -12.69 2.71 -23.23
N LEU A 294 -13.89 3.25 -23.02
CA LEU A 294 -15.11 2.80 -23.70
C LEU A 294 -15.07 3.12 -25.20
N LYS A 295 -14.63 4.34 -25.55
CA LYS A 295 -14.53 4.77 -26.96
C LYS A 295 -13.54 3.93 -27.76
N LEU A 296 -12.44 3.51 -27.15
CA LEU A 296 -11.46 2.66 -27.78
C LEU A 296 -11.84 1.17 -27.70
N ASN A 297 -12.75 0.79 -26.80
CA ASN A 297 -12.99 -0.61 -26.44
C ASN A 297 -11.65 -1.29 -26.10
N LEU A 298 -10.98 -0.81 -25.04
CA LEU A 298 -9.64 -1.27 -24.70
C LEU A 298 -9.63 -2.75 -24.31
N SER A 299 -8.70 -3.51 -24.89
CA SER A 299 -8.48 -4.90 -24.50
C SER A 299 -7.72 -5.02 -23.18
N GLU A 300 -7.72 -6.19 -22.55
CA GLU A 300 -6.92 -6.44 -21.34
C GLU A 300 -5.42 -6.22 -21.56
N ILE A 301 -4.91 -6.53 -22.76
CA ILE A 301 -3.51 -6.31 -23.14
C ILE A 301 -3.19 -4.81 -23.16
N GLU A 302 -4.09 -3.99 -23.71
CA GLU A 302 -3.92 -2.54 -23.79
C GLU A 302 -4.04 -1.87 -22.42
N VAL A 303 -4.99 -2.33 -21.59
CA VAL A 303 -5.10 -1.89 -20.19
C VAL A 303 -3.83 -2.22 -19.42
N THR A 304 -3.31 -3.43 -19.60
CA THR A 304 -2.04 -3.86 -18.98
C THR A 304 -0.89 -2.97 -19.45
N PHE A 305 -0.80 -2.68 -20.75
CA PHE A 305 0.20 -1.77 -21.28
C PHE A 305 0.10 -0.37 -20.64
N ILE A 306 -1.10 0.20 -20.52
CA ILE A 306 -1.32 1.49 -19.85
C ILE A 306 -0.89 1.44 -18.38
N LEU A 307 -1.25 0.39 -17.64
CA LEU A 307 -0.83 0.22 -16.23
C LEU A 307 0.69 0.13 -16.10
N CYS A 308 1.35 -0.64 -16.96
CA CYS A 308 2.80 -0.74 -17.01
C CYS A 308 3.46 0.62 -17.30
N GLN A 309 2.97 1.34 -18.31
CA GLN A 309 3.44 2.68 -18.65
C GLN A 309 3.29 3.64 -17.45
N LEU A 310 2.16 3.61 -16.76
CA LEU A 310 1.93 4.47 -15.58
C LEU A 310 2.90 4.16 -14.44
N VAL A 311 3.01 2.89 -14.07
CA VAL A 311 3.86 2.43 -12.96
C VAL A 311 5.32 2.80 -13.19
N TRP A 312 5.87 2.49 -14.35
CA TRP A 312 7.29 2.70 -14.63
C TRP A 312 7.64 4.15 -14.93
N ASN A 313 6.79 4.90 -15.64
CA ASN A 313 7.03 6.34 -15.83
C ASN A 313 6.93 7.12 -14.51
N TYR A 314 6.03 6.70 -13.61
CA TYR A 314 5.90 7.35 -12.31
C TYR A 314 7.08 7.00 -11.39
N ALA A 315 7.38 5.72 -11.21
CA ALA A 315 8.48 5.27 -10.35
C ALA A 315 9.85 5.70 -10.87
N GLY A 316 10.11 5.57 -12.18
CA GLY A 316 11.38 5.92 -12.82
C GLY A 316 11.74 7.40 -12.62
N ARG A 317 10.77 8.32 -12.73
CA ARG A 317 11.00 9.75 -12.50
C ARG A 317 11.35 10.09 -11.05
N ARG A 318 10.84 9.30 -10.09
CA ARG A 318 11.01 9.55 -8.65
C ARG A 318 12.28 8.94 -8.08
N LEU A 319 12.59 7.71 -8.46
CA LEU A 319 13.73 6.97 -7.91
C LEU A 319 15.00 7.12 -8.76
N GLN A 320 14.85 7.41 -10.06
CA GLN A 320 15.96 7.59 -11.01
C GLN A 320 16.92 6.38 -11.02
N GLY A 321 18.12 6.54 -11.58
CA GLY A 321 19.18 5.52 -11.52
C GLY A 321 18.77 4.16 -12.07
N GLN A 322 19.04 3.09 -11.31
CA GLN A 322 18.79 1.71 -11.75
C GLN A 322 17.29 1.41 -11.91
N THR A 323 16.40 2.02 -11.11
CA THR A 323 14.95 1.88 -11.30
C THR A 323 14.52 2.47 -12.65
N GLN A 324 15.05 3.65 -13.02
CA GLN A 324 14.75 4.25 -14.32
C GLN A 324 15.26 3.38 -15.47
N ALA A 325 16.51 2.91 -15.39
CA ALA A 325 17.10 2.04 -16.42
C ALA A 325 16.31 0.73 -16.59
N ALA A 326 15.91 0.09 -15.48
CA ALA A 326 15.08 -1.11 -15.51
C ALA A 326 13.71 -0.84 -16.16
N GLY A 327 13.11 0.31 -15.85
CA GLY A 327 11.85 0.75 -16.45
C GLY A 327 11.94 0.99 -17.94
N GLU A 328 12.99 1.67 -18.42
CA GLU A 328 13.20 1.93 -19.85
C GLU A 328 13.32 0.62 -20.64
N ILE A 329 14.13 -0.33 -20.15
CA ILE A 329 14.28 -1.67 -20.76
C ILE A 329 12.94 -2.40 -20.80
N PHE A 330 12.19 -2.41 -19.69
CA PHE A 330 10.90 -3.08 -19.63
C PHE A 330 9.87 -2.44 -20.57
N LEU A 331 9.78 -1.10 -20.58
CA LEU A 331 8.83 -0.35 -21.40
C LEU A 331 9.11 -0.53 -22.89
N GLU A 332 10.38 -0.66 -23.29
CA GLU A 332 10.76 -1.01 -24.67
C GLU A 332 10.24 -2.40 -25.05
N LYS A 333 10.48 -3.42 -24.20
CA LYS A 333 10.02 -4.80 -24.44
C LYS A 333 8.51 -4.89 -24.61
N ILE A 334 7.73 -4.31 -23.70
CA ILE A 334 6.26 -4.37 -23.81
C ILE A 334 5.73 -3.56 -24.99
N SER A 335 6.46 -2.54 -25.45
CA SER A 335 6.09 -1.76 -26.65
C SER A 335 6.26 -2.59 -27.92
N ASN A 336 7.34 -3.36 -28.01
CA ASN A 336 7.52 -4.35 -29.08
C ASN A 336 6.43 -5.43 -29.04
N ASN A 337 6.12 -5.97 -27.85
CA ASN A 337 5.04 -6.96 -27.69
C ASN A 337 3.66 -6.40 -28.06
N LEU A 338 3.37 -5.13 -27.73
CA LEU A 338 2.11 -4.49 -28.13
C LEU A 338 2.02 -4.32 -29.65
N ASN A 339 3.13 -3.97 -30.30
CA ASN A 339 3.20 -3.93 -31.75
C ASN A 339 2.96 -5.31 -32.38
N ASP A 340 3.53 -6.38 -31.82
CA ASP A 340 3.29 -7.76 -32.29
C ASP A 340 1.83 -8.19 -32.08
N TYR A 341 1.23 -7.81 -30.95
CA TYR A 341 -0.20 -7.99 -30.69
C TYR A 341 -1.08 -7.29 -31.72
N TYR A 342 -0.75 -6.05 -32.13
CA TYR A 342 -1.52 -5.38 -33.18
C TYR A 342 -1.31 -6.00 -34.56
N ARG A 343 -0.16 -6.63 -34.82
CA ARG A 343 0.10 -7.33 -36.08
C ARG A 343 -0.64 -8.67 -36.18
N SER A 344 -1.01 -9.28 -35.05
CA SER A 344 -1.75 -10.54 -35.04
C SER A 344 -3.27 -10.37 -35.15
N ILE A 345 -3.78 -9.14 -34.97
CA ILE A 345 -5.20 -8.81 -35.13
C ILE A 345 -5.49 -8.37 -36.56
N ASP A 346 -6.69 -8.72 -37.06
CA ASP A 346 -7.18 -8.25 -38.34
C ASP A 346 -7.15 -6.72 -38.44
N ARG A 347 -6.60 -6.20 -39.54
CA ARG A 347 -6.51 -4.75 -39.79
C ARG A 347 -7.87 -4.09 -39.87
N ASP A 348 -8.89 -4.81 -40.32
CA ASP A 348 -10.24 -4.28 -40.42
C ASP A 348 -10.89 -4.09 -39.03
N ILE A 349 -10.40 -4.82 -38.02
CA ILE A 349 -10.84 -4.70 -36.62
C ILE A 349 -10.07 -3.59 -35.89
N ILE A 350 -8.74 -3.57 -36.03
CA ILE A 350 -7.89 -2.65 -35.25
C ILE A 350 -7.82 -1.24 -35.86
N GLY A 351 -7.99 -1.13 -37.18
CA GLY A 351 -7.83 0.10 -37.94
C GLY A 351 -6.42 0.70 -37.80
N ASN A 352 -6.32 2.02 -37.69
CA ASN A 352 -5.04 2.72 -37.50
C ASN A 352 -4.53 2.58 -36.06
N TYR A 353 -3.67 1.59 -35.82
CA TYR A 353 -3.09 1.32 -34.50
C TYR A 353 -2.19 2.47 -33.98
N ALA A 354 -1.57 3.27 -34.86
CA ALA A 354 -0.72 4.39 -34.43
C ALA A 354 -1.58 5.47 -33.74
N GLY A 355 -2.74 5.81 -34.33
CA GLY A 355 -3.70 6.72 -33.71
C GLY A 355 -4.27 6.16 -32.40
N ARG A 356 -4.44 4.84 -32.31
CA ARG A 356 -4.86 4.13 -31.10
C ARG A 356 -3.81 4.25 -29.98
N LEU A 357 -2.54 4.00 -30.30
CA LEU A 357 -1.41 4.15 -29.37
C LEU A 357 -1.28 5.59 -28.88
N THR A 358 -1.41 6.60 -29.76
CA THR A 358 -1.41 8.01 -29.35
C THR A 358 -2.49 8.31 -28.32
N ARG A 359 -3.71 7.77 -28.50
CA ARG A 359 -4.80 7.95 -27.54
C ARG A 359 -4.53 7.22 -26.21
N MET A 360 -3.95 6.02 -26.25
CA MET A 360 -3.53 5.31 -25.03
C MET A 360 -2.46 6.09 -24.27
N MET A 361 -1.47 6.66 -24.95
CA MET A 361 -0.45 7.50 -24.31
C MET A 361 -1.03 8.81 -23.77
N SER A 362 -2.08 9.36 -24.40
CA SER A 362 -2.83 10.48 -23.83
C SER A 362 -3.49 10.10 -22.50
N ILE A 363 -4.06 8.89 -22.37
CA ILE A 363 -4.60 8.39 -21.10
C ILE A 363 -3.48 8.34 -20.05
N VAL A 364 -2.33 7.75 -20.39
CA VAL A 364 -1.17 7.65 -19.49
C VAL A 364 -0.77 9.05 -18.98
N ASN A 365 -0.60 10.02 -19.88
CA ASN A 365 -0.17 11.36 -19.53
C ASN A 365 -1.19 12.13 -18.68
N ASN A 366 -2.48 12.03 -19.01
CA ASN A 366 -3.54 12.67 -18.25
C ASN A 366 -3.58 12.10 -16.83
N VAL A 367 -3.55 10.76 -16.70
CA VAL A 367 -3.55 10.09 -15.39
C VAL A 367 -2.31 10.41 -14.57
N LEU A 368 -1.11 10.52 -15.16
CA LEU A 368 0.09 10.98 -14.44
C LEU A 368 -0.06 12.43 -13.96
N THR A 369 -0.73 13.28 -14.73
CA THR A 369 -1.00 14.66 -14.31
C THR A 369 -2.00 14.70 -13.15
N LEU A 370 -3.04 13.86 -13.18
CA LEU A 370 -3.97 13.69 -12.05
C LEU A 370 -3.24 13.20 -10.80
N GLN A 371 -2.33 12.24 -10.95
CA GLN A 371 -1.48 11.73 -9.88
C GLN A 371 -0.69 12.86 -9.20
N LEU A 372 0.00 13.70 -9.99
CA LEU A 372 0.77 14.82 -9.46
C LEU A 372 -0.09 15.88 -8.76
N LYS A 373 -1.34 16.09 -9.23
CA LYS A 373 -2.29 16.97 -8.55
C LYS A 373 -2.74 16.37 -7.21
N GLN A 374 -3.00 15.07 -7.17
CA GLN A 374 -3.41 14.38 -5.95
C GLN A 374 -2.34 14.46 -4.87
N GLU A 375 -1.08 14.25 -5.23
CA GLU A 375 0.03 14.34 -4.27
C GLU A 375 0.10 15.72 -3.63
N LYS A 376 0.01 16.79 -4.43
CA LYS A 376 -0.01 18.16 -3.91
C LYS A 376 -1.19 18.41 -2.97
N LEU A 377 -2.36 17.83 -3.29
CA LEU A 377 -3.53 17.90 -2.42
C LEU A 377 -3.26 17.17 -1.10
N MET A 378 -2.71 15.95 -1.16
CA MET A 378 -2.37 15.16 0.03
C MET A 378 -1.30 15.85 0.88
N ASP A 379 -0.29 16.46 0.27
CA ASP A 379 0.73 17.25 0.97
C ASP A 379 0.10 18.44 1.71
N MET A 380 -0.85 19.14 1.09
CA MET A 380 -1.61 20.20 1.77
C MET A 380 -2.44 19.64 2.94
N VAL A 381 -3.13 18.51 2.73
CA VAL A 381 -3.92 17.86 3.79
C VAL A 381 -3.02 17.46 4.97
N PHE A 382 -1.83 16.91 4.71
CA PHE A 382 -0.89 16.59 5.78
C PHE A 382 -0.29 17.84 6.44
N LEU A 383 0.00 18.90 5.68
CA LEU A 383 0.57 20.15 6.19
C LEU A 383 -0.38 20.88 7.15
N PHE A 384 -1.68 20.83 6.87
CA PHE A 384 -2.71 21.51 7.67
C PHE A 384 -3.34 20.60 8.74
N ASP A 385 -2.74 19.44 9.06
CA ASP A 385 -3.20 18.47 10.06
C ASP A 385 -4.70 18.19 9.96
N MET A 386 -5.14 18.02 8.72
CA MET A 386 -6.55 17.94 8.37
C MET A 386 -7.19 16.62 8.84
N PHE A 387 -6.40 15.54 8.97
CA PHE A 387 -6.85 14.24 9.46
C PHE A 387 -6.87 14.13 11.00
N ASN A 388 -7.86 13.43 11.55
CA ASN A 388 -7.91 12.97 12.95
C ASN A 388 -7.06 11.72 13.22
N PHE A 389 -6.39 11.22 12.19
CA PHE A 389 -5.55 10.04 12.28
C PHE A 389 -4.08 10.42 12.22
N LYS A 390 -3.29 9.74 13.06
CA LYS A 390 -1.85 9.64 12.89
C LYS A 390 -1.55 8.47 11.97
N PHE A 391 -0.62 8.62 11.05
CA PHE A 391 -0.14 7.53 10.20
C PHE A 391 1.25 7.10 10.66
N SER A 392 1.51 5.80 10.72
CA SER A 392 2.86 5.31 11.07
C SER A 392 3.91 5.63 9.99
N ASP A 393 3.48 5.80 8.74
CA ASP A 393 4.29 6.24 7.60
C ASP A 393 3.40 7.14 6.71
N PRO A 394 3.36 8.47 6.95
CA PRO A 394 2.53 9.40 6.17
C PRO A 394 2.89 9.42 4.68
N ALA A 395 4.17 9.25 4.34
CA ALA A 395 4.65 9.21 2.96
C ALA A 395 4.08 8.02 2.17
N PHE A 396 3.62 6.97 2.86
CA PHE A 396 2.93 5.83 2.23
C PHE A 396 1.56 6.20 1.65
N PHE A 397 0.95 7.29 2.14
CA PHE A 397 -0.36 7.79 1.71
C PHE A 397 -0.30 9.15 1.01
N SER A 398 0.87 9.75 0.88
CA SER A 398 1.07 11.00 0.13
C SER A 398 1.06 10.79 -1.39
N VAL A 399 0.52 9.66 -1.87
CA VAL A 399 0.59 9.14 -3.24
C VAL A 399 -0.79 8.99 -3.83
#